data_AF-A0A7Y4U2L9-F1
#
_entry.id   AF-A0A7Y4U2L9-F1
#
_cell.length_a   1.000
_cell.length_b   1.000
_cell.length_c   1.000
_cell.angle_alpha   90.00
_cell.angle_beta   90.00
_cell.angle_gamma   90.00
#
_symmetry.space_group_name_H-M   'P 1'
#
loop_
_entity.id
_entity.type
_entity.pdbx_description
1 polymer ?
#
loop_
_entity_poly.entity_id
_entity_poly.type
_entity_poly.pdbx_seq_one_letter_code
_entity_poly.pdbx_strand_id
1 'polypeptide(L)'
;MRTNNPALNPETFAGAGSRGITTPMTIQGTVTKTGMLLVIVLACASIPWNMLANTQNPAAVYPWMIGGMIGGFVVALVTIFKQTWSPVTAPMYAALEGLFLGGISA
;
A
#
# COMPACT_ATOMS: atom_id res chain seq x y z
N MET A 1 31.97 36.31 2.53
CA MET A 1 30.89 37.11 3.15
C MET A 1 29.84 36.15 3.71
N ARG A 2 29.65 36.09 5.03
CA ARG A 2 28.70 35.18 5.69
C ARG A 2 27.33 35.86 5.69
N THR A 3 26.40 35.34 4.90
CA THR A 3 25.02 35.86 4.85
C THR A 3 24.30 35.53 6.16
N ASN A 4 23.74 36.54 6.84
CA ASN A 4 22.92 36.41 8.05
C ASN A 4 21.51 35.88 7.74
N ASN A 5 21.38 35.02 6.72
CA ASN A 5 20.11 34.43 6.35
C ASN A 5 19.87 33.15 7.16
N PRO A 6 18.88 33.13 8.08
CA PRO A 6 18.57 31.94 8.88
C PRO A 6 18.12 30.72 8.05
N ALA A 7 17.73 30.91 6.78
CA ALA A 7 17.49 29.80 5.84
C ALA A 7 18.78 29.11 5.36
N LEU A 8 19.92 29.79 5.42
CA LEU A 8 21.23 29.32 4.92
C LEU A 8 22.20 29.04 6.09
N ASN A 9 21.69 28.47 7.18
CA ASN A 9 22.52 28.08 8.32
C ASN A 9 23.19 26.71 8.05
N PRO A 10 24.51 26.52 8.28
CA PRO A 10 25.16 25.21 8.16
C PRO A 10 24.46 24.04 8.86
N GLU A 11 23.61 24.27 9.86
CA GLU A 11 22.80 23.21 10.48
C GLU A 11 21.71 22.65 9.56
N THR A 12 21.11 23.47 8.69
CA THR A 12 20.15 23.00 7.67
C THR A 12 20.86 22.13 6.63
N PHE A 13 22.11 22.45 6.32
CA PHE A 13 22.96 21.67 5.42
C PHE A 13 23.56 20.41 6.08
N ALA A 14 23.85 20.46 7.38
CA ALA A 14 24.31 19.31 8.15
C ALA A 14 23.23 18.22 8.25
N GLY A 15 21.97 18.63 8.43
CA GLY A 15 20.81 17.73 8.36
C GLY A 15 20.48 17.27 6.93
N ALA A 16 20.75 18.09 5.91
CA ALA A 16 20.50 17.76 4.51
C ALA A 16 21.48 16.71 3.95
N GLY A 17 22.73 16.68 4.41
CA GLY A 17 23.71 15.65 4.06
C GLY A 17 23.56 14.35 4.87
N SER A 18 23.07 14.45 6.12
CA SER A 18 23.00 13.32 7.06
C SER A 18 21.64 12.59 7.07
N ARG A 19 20.55 13.17 6.54
CA ARG A 19 19.38 12.36 6.16
C ARG A 19 19.76 11.62 4.89
N GLY A 20 20.40 10.47 5.08
CA GLY A 20 20.83 9.60 4.00
C GLY A 20 19.73 9.50 2.94
N ILE A 21 20.01 10.08 1.78
CA ILE A 21 19.41 9.65 0.52
C ILE A 21 19.98 8.24 0.31
N THR A 22 19.52 7.27 1.10
CA THR A 22 20.08 5.91 1.06
C THR A 22 19.74 5.24 -0.26
N THR A 23 18.75 5.73 -1.00
CA THR A 23 18.58 5.48 -2.43
C THR A 23 17.62 6.53 -3.00
N PRO A 24 17.97 7.29 -4.06
CA PRO A 24 16.98 8.11 -4.75
C PRO A 24 15.87 7.21 -5.30
N MET A 25 14.61 7.65 -5.16
CA MET A 25 13.46 6.89 -5.68
C MET A 25 13.53 6.86 -7.21
N THR A 26 13.88 5.71 -7.78
CA THR A 26 13.93 5.55 -9.24
C THR A 26 12.54 5.27 -9.79
N ILE A 27 12.22 5.85 -10.95
CA ILE A 27 10.96 5.57 -11.65
C ILE A 27 10.80 4.07 -11.87
N GLN A 28 11.88 3.38 -12.27
CA GLN A 28 11.89 1.94 -12.47
C GLN A 28 11.57 1.17 -11.18
N GLY A 29 12.16 1.54 -10.05
CA GLY A 29 11.90 0.91 -8.76
C GLY A 29 10.46 1.12 -8.28
N THR A 30 9.89 2.30 -8.53
CA THR A 30 8.49 2.59 -8.24
C THR A 30 7.56 1.73 -9.09
N VAL A 31 7.79 1.66 -10.40
CA VAL A 31 6.98 0.85 -11.33
C VAL A 31 7.02 -0.64 -10.97
N THR A 32 8.19 -1.19 -10.63
CA THR A 32 8.29 -2.59 -10.23
C THR A 32 7.53 -2.86 -8.93
N LYS A 33 7.62 -1.96 -7.94
CA LYS A 33 6.90 -2.12 -6.66
C LYS A 33 5.39 -2.00 -6.82
N THR A 34 4.90 -1.01 -7.57
CA THR A 34 3.47 -0.87 -7.83
C THR A 34 2.93 -2.02 -8.69
N GLY A 35 3.71 -2.48 -9.68
CA GLY A 35 3.38 -3.66 -10.47
C GLY A 35 3.24 -4.93 -9.63
N MET A 36 4.17 -5.17 -8.69
CA MET A 36 4.06 -6.31 -7.77
C MET A 36 2.80 -6.21 -6.89
N LEU A 37 2.51 -5.03 -6.33
CA LEU A 37 1.30 -4.82 -5.53
C LEU A 37 0.04 -5.07 -6.35
N LEU A 38 0.00 -4.62 -7.60
CA LEU A 38 -1.13 -4.83 -8.50
C LEU A 38 -1.35 -6.32 -8.80
N VAL A 39 -0.28 -7.09 -9.01
CA VAL A 39 -0.37 -8.56 -9.19
C VAL A 39 -0.96 -9.22 -7.94
N ILE A 40 -0.55 -8.80 -6.74
CA ILE A 40 -1.09 -9.33 -5.47
C ILE A 40 -2.59 -9.03 -5.35
N VAL A 41 -3.02 -7.81 -5.67
CA VAL A 41 -4.45 -7.42 -5.67
C VAL A 41 -5.24 -8.33 -6.61
N LEU A 42 -4.78 -8.50 -7.85
CA LEU A 42 -5.47 -9.32 -8.85
C LEU A 42 -5.53 -10.80 -8.46
N ALA A 43 -4.45 -11.33 -7.89
CA ALA A 43 -4.42 -12.70 -7.38
C ALA A 43 -5.45 -12.91 -6.27
N CYS A 44 -5.55 -11.98 -5.33
CA CYS A 44 -6.55 -12.05 -4.25
C CYS A 44 -7.98 -11.81 -4.76
N ALA A 45 -8.19 -10.95 -5.76
CA ALA A 45 -9.49 -10.74 -6.40
C ALA A 45 -10.01 -11.98 -7.15
N SER A 46 -9.12 -12.87 -7.60
CA SER A 46 -9.51 -14.13 -8.26
C SER A 46 -10.25 -15.11 -7.34
N ILE A 47 -10.10 -14.99 -6.02
CA ILE A 47 -10.73 -15.85 -5.02
C ILE A 47 -12.27 -15.64 -5.00
N PRO A 48 -12.80 -14.42 -4.78
CA PRO A 48 -14.24 -14.18 -4.83
C PRO A 48 -14.84 -14.44 -6.23
N TRP A 49 -14.11 -14.17 -7.32
CA TRP A 49 -14.57 -14.55 -8.66
C TRP A 49 -14.75 -16.06 -8.83
N ASN A 50 -13.81 -16.87 -8.32
CA ASN A 50 -13.96 -18.34 -8.32
C ASN A 50 -15.10 -18.80 -7.42
N MET A 51 -15.27 -18.19 -6.24
CA MET A 51 -16.35 -18.53 -5.32
C MET A 51 -17.73 -18.31 -5.95
N LEU A 52 -17.93 -17.19 -6.65
CA LEU A 52 -19.19 -16.92 -7.34
C LEU A 52 -19.39 -17.85 -8.55
N ALA A 53 -18.34 -18.07 -9.35
CA ALA A 53 -18.41 -18.95 -10.52
C ALA A 53 -18.78 -20.40 -10.16
N ASN A 54 -18.35 -20.90 -9.00
CA ASN A 54 -18.63 -22.27 -8.55
C ASN A 54 -19.93 -22.40 -7.74
N THR A 55 -20.29 -21.39 -6.94
CA THR A 55 -21.42 -21.49 -5.98
C THR A 55 -22.70 -20.88 -6.53
N GLN A 56 -22.62 -19.99 -7.54
CA GLN A 56 -23.72 -19.17 -8.09
C GLN A 56 -24.58 -18.43 -7.05
N ASN A 57 -24.11 -18.34 -5.80
CA ASN A 57 -24.84 -17.76 -4.70
C ASN A 57 -24.10 -16.51 -4.21
N PRO A 58 -24.60 -15.30 -4.50
CA PRO A 58 -24.00 -14.05 -4.06
C PRO A 58 -23.80 -13.97 -2.55
N ALA A 59 -24.61 -14.69 -1.76
CA ALA A 59 -24.52 -14.74 -0.31
C ALA A 59 -23.16 -15.22 0.21
N ALA A 60 -22.45 -16.06 -0.54
CA ALA A 60 -21.14 -16.59 -0.14
C ALA A 60 -20.01 -15.55 -0.23
N VAL A 61 -20.19 -14.50 -1.03
CA VAL A 61 -19.18 -13.46 -1.29
C VAL A 61 -19.24 -12.33 -0.24
N TYR A 62 -20.42 -12.05 0.32
CA TYR A 62 -20.65 -11.01 1.33
C TYR A 62 -19.67 -11.04 2.54
N PRO A 63 -19.40 -12.17 3.21
CA PRO A 63 -18.49 -12.20 4.34
C PRO A 63 -17.04 -11.89 3.94
N TRP A 64 -16.62 -12.28 2.73
CA TRP A 64 -15.29 -11.97 2.19
C TRP A 64 -15.17 -10.49 1.81
N MET A 65 -16.22 -9.91 1.25
CA MET A 65 -16.30 -8.48 0.97
C MET A 65 -16.23 -7.65 2.27
N ILE A 66 -17.07 -7.97 3.26
CA ILE A 66 -17.08 -7.26 4.55
C ILE A 66 -15.76 -7.46 5.30
N GLY A 67 -15.20 -8.67 5.28
CA GLY A 67 -13.90 -8.97 5.86
C GLY A 67 -12.76 -8.21 5.19
N GLY A 68 -12.77 -8.13 3.85
CA GLY A 68 -11.80 -7.35 3.07
C GLY A 68 -11.92 -5.85 3.33
N MET A 69 -13.14 -5.32 3.43
CA MET A 69 -13.40 -3.91 3.74
C MET A 69 -12.88 -3.51 5.11
N ILE A 70 -13.26 -4.27 6.15
CA ILE A 70 -12.86 -3.98 7.52
C ILE A 70 -11.35 -4.21 7.68
N GLY A 71 -10.82 -5.31 7.14
CA GLY A 71 -9.40 -5.62 7.18
C GLY A 71 -8.55 -4.58 6.46
N GLY A 72 -8.94 -4.22 5.23
CA GLY A 72 -8.27 -3.19 4.43
C GLY A 72 -8.29 -1.83 5.13
N PHE A 73 -9.44 -1.44 5.70
CA PHE A 73 -9.58 -0.19 6.45
C PHE A 73 -8.67 -0.14 7.69
N VAL A 74 -8.59 -1.22 8.47
CA VAL A 74 -7.70 -1.29 9.64
C VAL A 74 -6.23 -1.22 9.23
N VAL A 75 -5.83 -1.95 8.18
CA VAL A 75 -4.44 -1.94 7.70
C VAL A 75 -4.07 -0.57 7.09
N ALA A 76 -5.01 0.10 6.43
CA ALA A 76 -4.82 1.47 5.96
C ALA A 76 -4.57 2.43 7.13
N LEU A 77 -5.40 2.37 8.17
CA LEU A 77 -5.21 3.18 9.38
C LEU A 77 -3.85 2.92 10.04
N VAL A 78 -3.46 1.65 10.19
CA VAL A 78 -2.14 1.29 10.74
C VAL A 78 -1.00 1.85 9.89
N THR A 79 -1.13 1.81 8.56
CA THR A 79 -0.12 2.35 7.64
C THR A 79 0.01 3.87 7.75
N ILE A 80 -1.10 4.59 7.95
CA ILE A 80 -1.11 6.05 8.13
C ILE A 80 -0.32 6.45 9.38
N PHE A 81 -0.53 5.76 10.51
CA PHE A 81 0.17 6.06 11.76
C PHE A 81 1.61 5.51 11.78
N LYS A 82 1.92 4.45 11.04
CA LYS A 82 3.24 3.78 11.07
C LYS A 82 3.82 3.55 9.66
N GLN A 83 4.11 4.65 8.98
CA GLN A 83 4.59 4.69 7.59
C GLN A 83 5.92 3.92 7.36
N THR A 84 6.76 3.74 8.38
CA THR A 84 8.01 2.98 8.29
C THR A 84 7.78 1.48 8.03
N TRP A 85 6.57 0.98 8.27
CA TRP A 85 6.16 -0.41 8.05
C TRP A 85 5.48 -0.63 6.69
N SER A 86 5.43 0.42 5.86
CA SER A 86 4.88 0.38 4.50
C SER A 86 5.35 -0.79 3.62
N PRO A 87 6.62 -1.28 3.69
CA PRO A 87 7.04 -2.43 2.87
C PRO A 87 6.26 -3.72 3.17
N VAL A 88 5.74 -3.87 4.38
CA VAL A 88 5.03 -5.08 4.85
C VAL A 88 3.52 -4.85 4.87
N THR A 89 3.08 -3.64 5.24
CA THR A 89 1.65 -3.32 5.28
C THR A 89 1.06 -3.12 3.88
N ALA A 90 1.85 -2.70 2.89
CA ALA A 90 1.35 -2.51 1.53
C ALA A 90 0.94 -3.83 0.83
N PRO A 91 1.73 -4.93 0.87
CA PRO A 91 1.28 -6.23 0.36
C PRO A 91 0.04 -6.77 1.10
N MET A 92 -0.01 -6.58 2.42
CA MET A 92 -1.12 -7.03 3.25
C MET A 92 -2.41 -6.25 2.94
N TYR A 93 -2.29 -4.94 2.75
CA TYR A 93 -3.38 -4.08 2.30
C TYR A 93 -3.85 -4.49 0.90
N ALA A 94 -2.91 -4.69 -0.04
CA ALA A 94 -3.22 -5.15 -1.40
C ALA A 94 -4.00 -6.47 -1.42
N ALA A 95 -3.64 -7.42 -0.55
CA ALA A 95 -4.35 -8.69 -0.45
C ALA A 95 -5.79 -8.51 0.06
N LEU A 96 -5.99 -7.69 1.09
CA LEU A 96 -7.29 -7.44 1.70
C LEU A 96 -8.21 -6.62 0.78
N GLU A 97 -7.66 -5.61 0.10
CA GLU A 97 -8.36 -4.85 -0.93
C GLU A 97 -8.72 -5.72 -2.14
N GLY A 98 -7.85 -6.65 -2.54
CA GLY A 98 -8.17 -7.62 -3.60
C GLY A 98 -9.40 -8.46 -3.27
N LEU A 99 -9.54 -8.91 -2.01
CA LEU A 99 -10.73 -9.63 -1.56
C LEU A 99 -11.99 -8.75 -1.52
N PHE A 100 -11.85 -7.49 -1.12
CA PHE A 100 -12.96 -6.53 -1.09
C PHE A 100 -13.46 -6.18 -2.50
N LEU A 101 -12.55 -5.71 -3.36
CA LEU A 101 -12.85 -5.33 -4.75
C LEU A 101 -13.30 -6.53 -5.57
N GLY A 102 -12.66 -7.70 -5.37
CA GLY A 102 -13.09 -8.95 -5.96
C GLY A 102 -14.48 -9.36 -5.50
N GLY A 103 -14.85 -9.11 -4.24
CA GLY A 103 -16.18 -9.39 -3.71
C GLY A 103 -17.28 -8.42 -4.17
N ILE A 104 -16.93 -7.17 -4.49
CA ILE A 104 -17.85 -6.21 -5.11
C ILE A 104 -18.03 -6.51 -6.61
N SER A 105 -16.98 -6.98 -7.27
CA SER A 105 -16.96 -7.21 -8.73
C SER A 105 -17.38 -8.60 -9.16
N ALA A 106 -17.40 -9.57 -8.24
CA ALA A 106 -18.05 -10.87 -8.42
C ALA A 106 -19.56 -10.67 -8.28
#